data_AF-A0A1U9X431-F1
#
_entry.id   AF-A0A1U9X431-F1
#
_cell.length_a   1.000
_cell.length_b   1.000
_cell.length_c   1.000
_cell.angle_alpha   90.00
_cell.angle_beta   90.00
_cell.angle_gamma   90.00
#
_symmetry.space_group_name_H-M   'P 1'
#
loop_
_entity.id
_entity.type
_entity.pdbx_description
1 polymer ?
#
loop_
_entity_poly.entity_id
_entity_poly.type
_entity_poly.pdbx_seq_one_letter_code
_entity_poly.pdbx_strand_id
1 'polypeptide(L)'
;YYTSVLLAECYRNGDPVNGKRNYTYMEVVHSNLGGLQVQFCGFIQYLNLIGVAIGYTVASAISMMAIERSNCYHRSGGKDPCHMNSNAYMIAFGAVQIIVSQIPDFDQLWWLSIVAAVMSFTYSTIGLGLGIGKVMG
;
A
#
# COMPACT_ATOMS: atom_id res chain seq x y z
N TYR A 1 3.70 11.43 -14.65
CA TYR A 1 4.75 12.38 -15.05
C TYR A 1 4.25 13.82 -14.99
N TYR A 2 3.34 14.25 -15.87
CA TYR A 2 2.84 15.63 -15.92
C TYR A 2 2.25 16.13 -14.57
N THR A 3 1.35 15.36 -13.97
CA THR A 3 0.73 15.69 -12.67
C THR A 3 1.74 15.77 -11.53
N SER A 4 2.79 14.94 -11.59
CA SER A 4 3.84 14.87 -10.55
C SER A 4 4.75 16.09 -10.61
N VAL A 5 5.07 16.58 -11.82
CA VAL A 5 5.84 17.81 -12.04
C VAL A 5 5.04 19.03 -11.59
N LEU A 6 3.76 19.10 -11.98
CA LEU A 6 2.87 20.19 -11.57
C LEU A 6 2.74 20.28 -10.04
N LEU A 7 2.63 19.13 -9.36
CA LEU A 7 2.54 19.09 -7.90
C LEU A 7 3.85 19.54 -7.23
N ALA A 8 5.00 19.20 -7.82
CA ALA A 8 6.32 19.66 -7.34
C ALA A 8 6.51 21.17 -7.53
N GLU A 9 6.00 21.73 -8.63
CA GLU A 9 6.00 23.18 -8.88
C GLU A 9 5.05 23.92 -7.92
N CYS A 10 3.87 23.36 -7.64
CA CYS A 10 2.90 23.92 -6.70
C CYS A 10 3.24 23.73 -5.21
N TYR A 11 4.33 23.02 -4.88
CA TYR A 11 4.76 22.75 -3.49
C TYR A 11 5.09 24.04 -2.70
N ARG A 12 5.54 25.10 -3.40
CA ARG A 12 5.70 26.45 -2.85
C ARG A 12 4.73 27.40 -3.53
N ASN A 13 3.85 28.04 -2.76
CA ASN A 13 2.92 29.02 -3.31
C ASN A 13 3.53 30.43 -3.27
N GLY A 14 3.43 31.17 -4.38
CA GLY A 14 3.92 32.55 -4.52
C GLY A 14 5.35 32.65 -5.07
N ASP A 15 6.36 32.54 -4.21
CA ASP A 15 7.77 32.79 -4.55
C ASP A 15 8.58 31.47 -4.49
N PRO A 16 9.27 31.04 -5.56
CA PRO A 16 10.03 29.79 -5.57
C PRO A 16 11.14 29.71 -4.52
N VAL A 17 11.61 30.87 -4.01
CA VAL A 17 12.66 30.94 -2.98
C VAL A 17 12.09 31.13 -1.56
N ASN A 18 11.09 32.01 -1.39
CA ASN A 18 10.54 32.41 -0.08
C ASN A 18 9.09 31.97 0.20
N GLY A 19 8.45 31.27 -0.75
CA GLY A 19 7.04 30.87 -0.66
C GLY A 19 6.76 29.88 0.46
N LYS A 20 5.57 29.97 1.05
CA LYS A 20 5.09 29.12 2.13
C LYS A 20 5.09 27.66 1.66
N ARG A 21 5.84 26.79 2.37
CA ARG A 21 5.84 25.34 2.14
C ARG A 21 4.53 24.75 2.66
N ASN A 22 3.77 24.14 1.76
CA ASN A 22 2.58 23.39 2.13
C ASN A 22 2.98 21.91 2.25
N TYR A 23 2.96 21.37 3.47
CA TYR A 23 3.45 20.02 3.75
C TYR A 23 2.41 18.94 3.48
N THR A 24 1.13 19.33 3.40
CA THR A 24 0.03 18.42 3.12
C THR A 24 -0.60 18.74 1.78
N TYR A 25 -1.03 17.68 1.07
CA TYR A 25 -1.70 17.82 -0.22
C TYR A 25 -2.97 18.70 -0.13
N MET A 26 -3.70 18.63 0.99
CA MET A 26 -4.85 19.50 1.25
C MET A 26 -4.45 20.98 1.39
N GLU A 27 -3.31 21.31 2.02
CA GLU A 27 -2.82 22.69 2.09
C GLU A 27 -2.39 23.23 0.72
N VAL A 28 -1.76 22.39 -0.12
CA VAL A 28 -1.37 22.77 -1.49
C VAL A 28 -2.61 23.11 -2.34
N VAL A 29 -3.66 22.29 -2.24
CA VAL A 29 -4.92 22.55 -2.96
C VAL A 29 -5.61 23.79 -2.38
N HIS A 30 -5.54 24.01 -1.07
CA HIS A 30 -6.15 25.17 -0.42
C HIS A 30 -5.48 26.48 -0.81
N SER A 31 -4.16 26.47 -0.96
CA SER A 31 -3.41 27.65 -1.33
C SER A 31 -3.54 28.01 -2.82
N ASN A 32 -3.83 27.05 -3.70
CA ASN A 32 -3.88 27.27 -5.16
C ASN A 32 -5.31 27.38 -5.74
N LEU A 33 -6.28 26.62 -5.23
CA LEU A 33 -7.58 26.42 -5.87
C LEU A 33 -8.79 26.93 -5.05
N GLY A 34 -8.61 27.21 -3.76
CA GLY A 34 -9.68 27.70 -2.88
C GLY A 34 -10.64 26.62 -2.34
N GLY A 35 -11.32 26.95 -1.24
CA GLY A 35 -11.85 26.00 -0.23
C GLY A 35 -12.73 24.83 -0.68
N LEU A 36 -13.67 25.01 -1.63
CA LEU A 36 -14.60 23.93 -2.04
C LEU A 36 -13.89 22.79 -2.78
N GLN A 37 -12.85 23.08 -3.56
CA GLN A 37 -12.12 22.07 -4.32
C GLN A 37 -11.21 21.23 -3.40
N VAL A 38 -10.71 21.81 -2.30
CA VAL A 38 -9.96 21.09 -1.26
C VAL A 38 -10.83 20.05 -0.57
N GLN A 39 -12.06 20.42 -0.25
CA GLN A 39 -12.97 19.53 0.47
C GLN A 39 -13.37 18.32 -0.39
N PHE A 40 -13.62 18.54 -1.69
CA PHE A 40 -13.86 17.45 -2.64
C PHE A 40 -12.61 16.60 -2.86
N CYS A 41 -11.43 17.22 -3.00
CA CYS A 41 -10.18 16.50 -3.23
C CYS A 41 -9.77 15.66 -2.00
N GLY A 42 -9.92 16.21 -0.80
CA GLY A 42 -9.72 15.50 0.46
C GLY A 42 -10.69 14.32 0.59
N PHE A 43 -11.96 14.50 0.24
CA PHE A 43 -12.94 13.41 0.24
C PHE A 43 -12.53 12.25 -0.69
N ILE A 44 -12.14 12.55 -1.94
CA ILE A 44 -11.66 11.54 -2.89
C ILE A 44 -10.37 10.87 -2.38
N GLN A 45 -9.45 11.63 -1.79
CA GLN A 45 -8.21 11.08 -1.25
C GLN A 45 -8.46 10.13 -0.06
N TYR A 46 -9.36 10.49 0.86
CA TYR A 46 -9.75 9.61 1.97
C TYR A 46 -10.44 8.35 1.48
N LEU A 47 -11.32 8.44 0.47
CA LEU A 47 -11.93 7.26 -0.14
C LEU A 47 -10.89 6.34 -0.77
N ASN A 48 -9.89 6.89 -1.47
CA ASN A 48 -8.80 6.10 -2.04
C ASN A 48 -8.00 5.39 -0.95
N LEU A 49 -7.61 6.11 0.11
CA LEU A 49 -6.87 5.56 1.26
C LEU A 49 -7.64 4.41 1.93
N ILE A 50 -8.95 4.58 2.17
CA ILE A 50 -9.81 3.53 2.72
C ILE A 50 -9.89 2.33 1.77
N GLY A 51 -10.09 2.57 0.48
CA GLY A 51 -10.15 1.51 -0.52
C GLY A 51 -8.85 0.70 -0.60
N VAL A 52 -7.71 1.39 -0.60
CA VAL A 52 -6.37 0.79 -0.57
C VAL A 52 -6.16 -0.01 0.70
N ALA A 53 -6.55 0.52 1.87
CA ALA A 53 -6.44 -0.19 3.14
C ALA A 53 -7.27 -1.48 3.16
N ILE A 54 -8.52 -1.45 2.69
CA ILE A 54 -9.37 -2.64 2.55
C ILE A 54 -8.73 -3.64 1.59
N GLY A 55 -8.23 -3.17 0.45
CA GLY A 55 -7.56 -4.00 -0.55
C GLY A 55 -6.36 -4.76 0.03
N TYR A 56 -5.49 -4.06 0.77
CA TYR A 56 -4.35 -4.69 1.43
C TYR A 56 -4.76 -5.71 2.50
N THR A 57 -5.80 -5.42 3.29
CA THR A 57 -6.30 -6.35 4.31
C THR A 57 -6.84 -7.63 3.69
N VAL A 58 -7.64 -7.53 2.63
CA VAL A 58 -8.18 -8.70 1.91
C VAL A 58 -7.06 -9.48 1.23
N ALA A 59 -6.16 -8.81 0.51
CA ALA A 59 -5.04 -9.47 -0.17
C ALA A 59 -4.10 -10.20 0.80
N SER A 60 -3.82 -9.59 1.96
CA SER A 60 -3.00 -10.20 3.01
C SER A 60 -3.68 -11.43 3.61
N ALA A 61 -4.99 -11.34 3.91
CA ALA A 61 -5.75 -12.48 4.43
C ALA A 61 -5.78 -13.66 3.44
N ILE A 62 -5.99 -13.40 2.14
CA ILE A 62 -5.95 -14.43 1.09
C ILE A 62 -4.56 -15.07 1.01
N SER A 63 -3.50 -14.26 1.07
CA SER A 63 -2.13 -14.76 1.01
C SER A 63 -1.79 -15.65 2.22
N MET A 64 -2.16 -15.24 3.43
CA MET A 64 -1.95 -16.03 4.65
C MET A 64 -2.76 -17.33 4.63
N MET A 65 -4.02 -17.29 4.19
CA MET A 65 -4.82 -18.50 3.99
C MET A 65 -4.18 -19.47 2.99
N ALA A 66 -3.61 -18.96 1.90
CA ALA A 66 -2.93 -19.81 0.91
C ALA A 66 -1.69 -20.49 1.48
N ILE A 67 -0.90 -19.77 2.29
CA ILE A 67 0.29 -20.31 2.97
C ILE A 67 -0.10 -21.38 3.98
N GLU A 68 -1.09 -21.12 4.83
CA GLU A 68 -1.44 -22.09 5.87
C GLU A 68 -2.17 -23.30 5.29
N ARG A 69 -2.96 -23.11 4.21
CA ARG A 69 -3.54 -24.22 3.44
C ARG A 69 -2.46 -25.09 2.81
N SER A 70 -1.42 -24.50 2.21
CA SER A 70 -0.33 -25.27 1.61
C SER A 70 0.47 -26.03 2.67
N ASN A 71 0.71 -25.41 3.84
CA ASN A 71 1.38 -26.05 4.97
C ASN A 71 0.56 -27.21 5.55
N CYS A 72 -0.76 -27.02 5.70
CA CYS A 72 -1.69 -28.05 6.14
C CYS A 72 -1.76 -29.22 5.14
N TYR A 73 -1.87 -28.91 3.84
CA TYR A 73 -1.89 -29.92 2.78
C TYR A 73 -0.60 -30.74 2.74
N HIS A 74 0.56 -30.10 2.89
CA HIS A 74 1.86 -30.77 2.95
C HIS A 74 1.96 -31.66 4.19
N ARG A 75 1.53 -31.18 5.36
CA ARG A 75 1.57 -31.94 6.62
C ARG A 75 0.60 -33.12 6.65
N SER A 76 -0.57 -32.99 6.04
CA SER A 76 -1.60 -34.03 5.93
C SER A 76 -1.25 -35.10 4.88
N GLY A 77 -0.21 -34.87 4.07
CA GLY A 77 0.14 -35.76 2.94
C GLY A 77 -0.93 -35.73 1.84
N GLY A 78 -1.60 -34.59 1.67
CA GLY A 78 -2.61 -34.33 0.64
C GLY A 78 -4.00 -34.91 0.90
N LYS A 79 -4.29 -35.37 2.12
CA LYS A 79 -5.53 -36.10 2.45
C LYS A 79 -6.67 -35.21 2.94
N ASP A 80 -6.36 -34.07 3.55
CA ASP A 80 -7.36 -33.18 4.13
C ASP A 80 -7.63 -31.93 3.27
N PRO A 81 -8.89 -31.50 3.09
CA PRO A 81 -9.24 -30.30 2.34
C PRO A 81 -8.86 -28.98 3.04
N CYS A 82 -8.34 -29.04 4.28
CA CYS A 82 -7.84 -27.92 5.08
C CYS A 82 -8.67 -26.64 4.95
N HIS A 83 -9.83 -26.62 5.61
CA HIS A 83 -10.70 -25.44 5.64
C HIS A 83 -10.08 -24.34 6.51
N MET A 84 -9.92 -23.15 5.92
CA MET A 84 -9.36 -21.98 6.59
C MET A 84 -10.41 -20.89 6.73
N ASN A 85 -10.41 -20.20 7.87
CA ASN A 85 -11.33 -19.09 8.09
C ASN A 85 -10.63 -17.75 7.76
N SER A 86 -11.04 -17.11 6.66
CA SER A 86 -10.52 -15.79 6.24
C SER A 86 -10.66 -14.72 7.32
N ASN A 87 -11.73 -14.78 8.10
CA ASN A 87 -12.05 -13.75 9.09
C ASN A 87 -10.98 -13.65 10.18
N ALA A 88 -10.38 -14.79 10.57
CA ALA A 88 -9.32 -14.80 11.58
C ALA A 88 -8.07 -14.05 11.10
N TYR A 89 -7.66 -14.23 9.84
CA TYR A 89 -6.51 -13.54 9.27
C TYR A 89 -6.76 -12.06 9.04
N MET A 90 -7.97 -11.67 8.62
CA MET A 90 -8.34 -10.26 8.49
C MET A 90 -8.27 -9.54 9.85
N ILE A 91 -8.79 -10.16 10.92
CA ILE A 91 -8.72 -9.60 12.27
C ILE A 91 -7.26 -9.53 12.75
N ALA A 92 -6.47 -10.58 12.54
CA ALA A 92 -5.06 -10.61 12.92
C ALA A 92 -4.24 -9.52 12.21
N PHE A 93 -4.45 -9.35 10.90
CA PHE A 93 -3.80 -8.29 10.14
C PHE A 93 -4.19 -6.89 10.61
N GLY A 94 -5.48 -6.68 10.90
CA GLY A 94 -5.96 -5.43 11.50
C GLY A 94 -5.33 -5.13 12.87
N ALA A 95 -5.16 -6.15 13.72
CA ALA A 95 -4.48 -6.00 15.01
C ALA A 95 -3.01 -5.58 14.83
N VAL A 96 -2.30 -6.19 13.87
CA VAL A 96 -0.93 -5.80 13.54
C VAL A 96 -0.88 -4.36 13.02
N GLN A 97 -1.81 -3.94 12.16
CA GLN A 97 -1.90 -2.56 11.69
C GLN A 97 -2.10 -1.57 12.83
N ILE A 98 -2.95 -1.89 13.82
CA ILE A 98 -3.14 -1.05 15.01
C ILE A 98 -1.84 -0.90 15.78
N ILE A 99 -1.10 -2.00 16.00
CA ILE A 99 0.19 -1.98 16.71
C ILE A 99 1.21 -1.14 15.94
N VAL A 100 1.35 -1.35 14.63
CA VAL A 100 2.30 -0.61 13.79
C VAL A 100 1.94 0.88 13.71
N SER A 101 0.64 1.22 13.74
CA SER A 101 0.17 2.62 13.77
C SER A 101 0.55 3.36 15.06
N GLN A 102 0.86 2.63 16.15
CA GLN A 102 1.35 3.25 17.39
C GLN A 102 2.82 3.67 17.32
N ILE A 103 3.56 3.32 16.26
CA ILE A 103 4.97 3.69 16.09
C ILE A 103 5.01 5.17 15.65
N PRO A 104 5.49 6.09 16.50
CA PRO A 104 5.37 7.53 16.25
C PRO A 104 6.45 8.08 15.30
N ASP A 105 7.57 7.37 15.14
CA ASP A 105 8.74 7.87 14.40
C ASP A 105 8.95 7.14 13.06
N PHE A 106 8.91 7.93 11.99
CA PHE A 106 9.15 7.46 10.61
C PHE A 106 10.57 6.93 10.38
N ASP A 107 11.55 7.34 11.19
CA ASP A 107 12.94 6.85 11.09
C ASP A 107 13.04 5.36 11.46
N GLN A 108 12.21 4.90 12.41
CA GLN A 108 12.14 3.50 12.83
C GLN A 108 11.48 2.59 11.77
N LEU A 109 10.92 3.18 10.71
CA LEU A 109 10.21 2.48 9.64
C LEU A 109 11.05 2.34 8.35
N TRP A 110 12.33 2.75 8.34
CA TRP A 110 13.17 2.63 7.13
C TRP A 110 13.21 1.20 6.58
N TRP A 111 13.08 0.20 7.45
CA TRP A 111 13.25 -1.21 7.08
C TRP A 111 12.10 -1.67 6.18
N LEU A 112 10.94 -1.01 6.27
CA LEU A 112 9.83 -1.23 5.36
C LEU A 112 10.23 -0.92 3.91
N SER A 113 11.08 0.08 3.67
CA SER A 113 11.58 0.38 2.33
C SER A 113 12.48 -0.72 1.79
N ILE A 114 13.32 -1.33 2.64
CA ILE A 114 14.15 -2.49 2.25
C ILE A 114 13.27 -3.69 1.89
N VAL A 115 12.27 -3.98 2.73
CA VAL A 115 11.32 -5.07 2.47
C VAL A 115 10.53 -4.81 1.18
N ALA A 116 10.08 -3.58 0.96
CA ALA A 116 9.38 -3.20 -0.27
C ALA A 116 10.26 -3.42 -1.51
N ALA A 117 11.53 -3.00 -1.46
CA ALA A 117 12.47 -3.23 -2.56
C ALA A 117 12.66 -4.72 -2.86
N VAL A 118 12.87 -5.55 -1.82
CA VAL A 118 12.99 -7.00 -1.97
C VAL A 118 11.73 -7.61 -2.60
N MET A 119 10.55 -7.21 -2.15
CA MET A 119 9.28 -7.68 -2.72
C MET A 119 9.13 -7.26 -4.18
N SER A 120 9.48 -6.03 -4.54
CA SER A 120 9.45 -5.55 -5.93
C SER A 120 10.35 -6.38 -6.84
N PHE A 121 11.61 -6.62 -6.46
CA PHE A 121 12.51 -7.46 -7.24
C PHE A 121 12.01 -8.90 -7.36
N THR A 122 11.44 -9.44 -6.29
CA THR A 122 10.90 -10.80 -6.27
C THR A 122 9.71 -10.92 -7.23
N TYR A 123 8.73 -10.01 -7.15
CA TYR A 123 7.58 -10.02 -8.05
C TYR A 123 7.97 -9.80 -9.51
N SER A 124 8.89 -8.87 -9.79
CA SER A 124 9.39 -8.67 -11.16
C SER A 124 10.09 -9.91 -11.70
N THR A 125 10.89 -10.59 -10.88
CA THR A 125 11.60 -11.82 -11.28
C THR A 125 10.62 -12.96 -11.57
N ILE A 126 9.61 -13.15 -10.71
CA ILE A 126 8.54 -14.15 -10.92
C ILE A 126 7.77 -13.84 -12.21
N GLY A 127 7.37 -12.58 -12.40
CA GLY A 127 6.65 -12.14 -13.60
C GLY A 127 7.45 -12.36 -14.89
N LEU A 128 8.75 -12.02 -14.86
CA LEU A 128 9.67 -12.24 -15.98
C LEU A 128 9.87 -13.74 -16.25
N GLY A 129 10.07 -14.55 -15.21
CA GLY A 129 10.21 -16.01 -15.35
C GLY A 129 8.97 -16.67 -15.95
N LEU A 130 7.78 -16.33 -15.45
CA LEU A 130 6.51 -16.81 -16.00
C LEU A 130 6.29 -16.32 -17.44
N GLY A 131 6.68 -15.08 -17.74
CA GLY A 131 6.59 -14.51 -19.09
C GLY A 131 7.49 -15.23 -20.10
N ILE A 132 8.76 -15.45 -19.76
CA ILE A 132 9.71 -16.18 -20.62
C ILE A 132 9.25 -17.62 -20.81
N GLY A 133 8.83 -18.29 -19.72
CA GLY A 133 8.32 -19.67 -19.78
C GLY A 133 7.12 -19.82 -20.71
N LYS A 134 6.25 -18.82 -20.77
CA LYS A 134 5.08 -18.80 -21.67
C LYS A 134 5.42 -18.52 -23.14
N VAL A 135 6.57 -17.92 -23.43
CA VAL A 135 7.02 -17.63 -24.80
C VAL A 135 7.86 -18.77 -25.37
N MET A 136 8.59 -19.50 -24.52
CA MET A 136 9.45 -20.61 -24.91
C MET A 136 8.75 -21.98 -24.92
N GLY A 137 7.58 -22.12 -24.28
CA GLY A 137 6.74 -23.31 -24.31
C GLY A 137 5.46 -23.09 -25.11
#